data_AF-A0A1B1TQU8-F1
#
_entry.id   AF-A0A1B1TQU8-F1
#
_cell.length_a   1.000
_cell.length_b   1.000
_cell.length_c   1.000
_cell.angle_alpha   90.00
_cell.angle_beta   90.00
_cell.angle_gamma   90.00
#
_symmetry.space_group_name_H-M   'P 1'
#
loop_
_entity.id
_entity.type
_entity.pdbx_description
1 polymer ?
#
loop_
_entity_poly.entity_id
_entity_poly.type
_entity_poly.pdbx_seq_one_letter_code
_entity_poly.pdbx_strand_id
1 'polypeptide(L)'
;MTSFLALLPRGLTTFLYAVAALLRFYADTDTIPIQLLPLTILQWSFLAFALGTAALLANLGLEWHAGNQSRNREIEARERETRRDDLADEERAKADRERDRAAQERERAAGRARIQNRFFLLQTRHQLAPSPDTRAALADFLSFLQEYGD
;
A
#
# COMPACT_ATOMS: atom_id res chain seq x y z
N MET A 1 -22.66 16.99 -14.38
CA MET A 1 -23.83 16.63 -15.21
C MET A 1 -24.08 15.15 -15.06
N THR A 2 -24.86 14.73 -14.06
CA THR A 2 -25.27 13.34 -13.88
C THR A 2 -26.20 12.99 -15.03
N SER A 3 -25.65 12.28 -16.02
CA SER A 3 -26.34 11.94 -17.26
C SER A 3 -27.68 11.29 -16.97
N PHE A 4 -28.71 11.71 -17.70
CA PHE A 4 -30.04 11.11 -17.73
C PHE A 4 -29.98 9.57 -17.93
N LEU A 5 -28.92 9.09 -18.57
CA LEU A 5 -28.56 7.67 -18.72
C LEU A 5 -28.27 6.92 -17.41
N ALA A 6 -27.84 7.58 -16.34
CA ALA A 6 -27.58 6.95 -15.04
C ALA A 6 -28.87 6.69 -14.24
N LEU A 7 -29.94 7.45 -14.52
CA LEU A 7 -31.27 7.25 -13.94
C LEU A 7 -32.13 6.28 -14.77
N LEU A 8 -31.72 6.04 -16.03
CA LEU A 8 -32.44 5.20 -16.97
C LEU A 8 -32.66 3.76 -16.45
N PRO A 9 -31.68 3.03 -15.89
CA PRO A 9 -31.87 1.63 -15.53
C PRO A 9 -32.88 1.45 -14.39
N ARG A 10 -32.81 2.33 -13.37
CA ARG A 10 -33.66 2.26 -12.18
C ARG A 10 -35.06 2.78 -12.44
N GLY A 11 -35.20 3.83 -13.26
CA GLY A 11 -36.52 4.30 -13.70
C GLY A 11 -37.20 3.33 -14.67
N LEU A 12 -36.42 2.71 -15.57
CA LEU A 12 -36.91 1.77 -16.58
C LEU A 12 -37.40 0.47 -15.96
N THR A 13 -36.71 -0.10 -14.96
CA THR A 13 -37.18 -1.31 -14.26
C THR A 13 -38.52 -1.05 -13.59
N THR A 14 -38.64 0.01 -12.79
CA THR A 14 -39.89 0.38 -12.13
C THR A 14 -41.00 0.66 -13.14
N PHE A 15 -40.69 1.36 -14.23
CA PHE A 15 -41.64 1.63 -15.30
C PHE A 15 -42.13 0.36 -16.00
N LEU A 16 -41.22 -0.56 -16.35
CA LEU A 16 -41.57 -1.82 -17.02
C LEU A 16 -42.43 -2.72 -16.13
N TYR A 17 -42.13 -2.80 -14.84
CA TYR A 17 -42.98 -3.51 -13.88
C TYR A 17 -44.35 -2.85 -13.72
N ALA A 18 -44.42 -1.51 -13.69
CA ALA A 18 -45.69 -0.80 -13.63
C ALA A 18 -46.55 -1.02 -14.89
N VAL A 19 -45.93 -1.00 -16.07
CA VAL A 19 -46.59 -1.31 -17.35
C VAL A 19 -47.05 -2.77 -17.38
N ALA A 20 -46.22 -3.71 -16.92
CA ALA A 20 -46.60 -5.12 -16.82
C ALA A 20 -47.81 -5.32 -15.90
N ALA A 21 -47.82 -4.67 -14.73
CA ALA A 21 -48.94 -4.73 -13.79
C ALA A 21 -50.21 -4.09 -14.37
N LEU A 22 -50.10 -2.93 -15.01
CA LEU A 22 -51.21 -2.24 -15.65
C LEU A 22 -51.84 -3.10 -16.75
N LEU A 23 -51.02 -3.68 -17.63
CA LEU A 23 -51.48 -4.58 -18.69
C LEU A 23 -52.06 -5.88 -18.14
N ARG A 24 -51.60 -6.35 -16.97
CA ARG A 24 -52.07 -7.60 -16.37
C ARG A 24 -53.39 -7.46 -15.63
N PHE A 25 -53.63 -6.30 -15.00
CA PHE A 25 -54.77 -6.06 -14.10
C PHE A 25 -55.86 -5.16 -14.69
N TYR A 26 -55.52 -4.29 -15.63
CA TYR A 26 -56.45 -3.26 -16.13
C TYR A 26 -56.92 -3.51 -17.57
N ALA A 27 -56.23 -4.40 -18.29
CA ALA A 27 -56.61 -4.72 -19.64
C ALA A 27 -57.43 -6.03 -19.64
N ASP A 28 -58.69 -5.91 -20.06
CA ASP A 28 -59.67 -7.01 -20.13
C ASP A 28 -59.13 -8.15 -21.02
N THR A 29 -59.01 -9.35 -20.47
CA THR A 29 -57.97 -10.31 -20.88
C THR A 29 -58.26 -11.13 -22.15
N ASP A 30 -59.38 -10.96 -22.86
CA ASP A 30 -59.73 -11.91 -23.94
C ASP A 30 -60.10 -11.35 -25.33
N THR A 31 -60.18 -10.04 -25.58
CA THR A 31 -60.91 -9.60 -26.81
C THR A 31 -60.38 -8.41 -27.62
N ILE A 32 -59.11 -7.99 -27.53
CA ILE A 32 -58.59 -6.96 -28.46
C ILE A 32 -57.20 -7.31 -29.00
N PRO A 33 -57.09 -7.99 -30.16
CA PRO A 33 -55.85 -8.04 -30.91
C PRO A 33 -55.53 -6.64 -31.45
N ILE A 34 -54.36 -6.11 -31.10
CA ILE A 34 -53.85 -4.87 -31.71
C ILE A 34 -53.48 -5.21 -33.15
N GLN A 35 -54.23 -4.70 -34.13
CA GLN A 35 -54.21 -5.14 -35.55
C GLN A 35 -52.85 -5.06 -36.26
N LEU A 36 -51.82 -4.45 -35.65
CA LEU A 36 -50.48 -4.33 -36.24
C LEU A 36 -49.56 -5.53 -35.94
N LEU A 37 -49.76 -6.24 -34.83
CA LEU A 37 -48.93 -7.35 -34.35
C LEU A 37 -49.83 -8.35 -33.60
N PRO A 38 -49.87 -9.66 -33.94
CA PRO A 38 -50.77 -10.64 -33.34
C PRO A 38 -50.31 -11.09 -31.94
N LEU A 39 -50.02 -10.13 -31.06
CA LEU A 39 -49.66 -10.37 -29.67
C LEU A 39 -50.83 -10.01 -28.78
N THR A 40 -51.24 -10.95 -27.92
CA THR A 40 -52.28 -10.69 -26.92
C THR A 40 -51.77 -9.75 -25.85
N ILE A 41 -52.67 -9.04 -25.19
CA ILE A 41 -52.38 -8.17 -24.04
C ILE A 41 -51.61 -8.94 -22.95
N LEU A 42 -51.93 -10.23 -22.75
CA LEU A 42 -51.21 -11.11 -21.86
C LEU A 42 -49.74 -11.31 -22.27
N GLN A 43 -49.46 -11.51 -23.57
CA GLN A 43 -48.10 -11.63 -24.09
C GLN A 43 -47.31 -10.32 -23.95
N TRP A 44 -47.96 -9.17 -24.14
CA TRP A 44 -47.35 -7.87 -23.87
C TRP A 44 -46.99 -7.66 -22.39
N SER A 45 -47.86 -8.10 -21.47
CA SER A 45 -47.58 -8.07 -20.03
C SER A 45 -46.38 -8.94 -19.66
N PHE A 46 -46.26 -10.13 -20.27
CA PHE A 46 -45.14 -11.04 -20.06
C PHE A 46 -43.84 -10.47 -20.61
N LEU A 47 -43.88 -9.86 -21.80
CA LEU A 47 -42.72 -9.18 -22.39
C LEU A 47 -42.26 -8.02 -21.52
N ALA A 48 -43.18 -7.17 -21.02
CA ALA A 48 -42.84 -6.07 -20.13
C ALA A 48 -42.20 -6.58 -18.82
N PHE A 49 -42.71 -7.66 -18.25
CA PHE A 49 -42.13 -8.30 -17.06
C PHE A 49 -40.74 -8.89 -17.32
N ALA A 50 -40.55 -9.59 -18.44
CA ALA A 50 -39.27 -10.17 -18.83
C ALA A 50 -38.21 -9.09 -19.06
N LEU A 51 -38.58 -8.01 -19.75
CA LEU A 51 -37.71 -6.85 -19.96
C LEU A 51 -37.39 -6.15 -18.65
N GLY A 52 -38.36 -5.99 -17.74
CA GLY A 52 -38.14 -5.42 -16.41
C GLY A 52 -37.15 -6.25 -15.58
N THR A 53 -37.26 -7.58 -15.65
CA THR A 53 -36.35 -8.51 -14.97
C THR A 53 -34.95 -8.45 -15.56
N ALA A 54 -34.83 -8.43 -16.89
CA ALA A 54 -33.54 -8.31 -17.58
C ALA A 54 -32.85 -6.97 -17.23
N ALA A 55 -33.61 -5.87 -17.20
CA ALA A 55 -33.09 -4.56 -16.82
C ALA A 55 -32.64 -4.53 -15.36
N LEU A 56 -33.33 -5.24 -14.46
CA LEU A 56 -32.94 -5.34 -13.05
C LEU A 56 -31.60 -6.08 -12.89
N LEU A 57 -31.45 -7.21 -13.58
CA LEU A 57 -30.20 -7.98 -13.57
C LEU A 57 -29.04 -7.19 -14.18
N ALA A 58 -29.28 -6.48 -15.28
CA ALA A 58 -28.28 -5.60 -15.88
C ALA A 58 -27.87 -4.48 -14.91
N ASN A 59 -28.81 -3.84 -14.23
CA ASN A 59 -28.52 -2.80 -13.24
C ASN A 59 -27.68 -3.34 -12.09
N LEU A 60 -28.04 -4.50 -11.54
CA LEU A 60 -27.29 -5.14 -10.46
C LEU A 60 -25.88 -5.55 -10.89
N GLY A 61 -25.74 -6.08 -12.12
CA GLY A 61 -24.45 -6.44 -12.69
C GLY A 61 -23.53 -5.22 -12.91
N LEU A 62 -24.09 -4.12 -13.41
CA LEU A 62 -23.34 -2.86 -13.58
C LEU A 62 -22.90 -2.26 -12.25
N GLU A 63 -23.80 -2.23 -11.25
CA GLU A 63 -23.48 -1.75 -9.90
C GLU A 63 -22.38 -2.62 -9.25
N TRP A 64 -22.48 -3.94 -9.40
CA TRP A 64 -21.45 -4.86 -8.95
C TRP A 64 -20.10 -4.62 -9.64
N HIS A 65 -20.09 -4.48 -10.97
CA HIS A 65 -18.86 -4.26 -11.73
C HIS A 65 -18.22 -2.91 -11.39
N ALA A 66 -19.03 -1.85 -11.29
CA ALA A 66 -18.56 -0.51 -10.90
C ALA A 66 -18.01 -0.52 -9.47
N GLY A 67 -18.71 -1.16 -8.53
CA GLY A 67 -18.27 -1.33 -7.15
C GLY A 67 -16.97 -2.12 -7.05
N ASN A 68 -16.85 -3.23 -7.78
CA ASN A 68 -15.64 -4.04 -7.81
C ASN A 68 -14.44 -3.27 -8.40
N GLN A 69 -14.65 -2.54 -9.49
CA GLN A 69 -13.61 -1.71 -10.09
C GLN A 69 -13.15 -0.59 -9.15
N SER A 70 -14.09 0.04 -8.42
CA SER A 70 -13.76 1.05 -7.41
C SER A 70 -12.90 0.46 -6.29
N ARG A 71 -13.29 -0.70 -5.74
CA ARG A 71 -12.54 -1.39 -4.69
C ARG A 71 -11.16 -1.82 -5.17
N ASN A 72 -11.05 -2.32 -6.39
CA ASN A 72 -9.76 -2.73 -6.95
C ASN A 72 -8.79 -1.54 -7.10
N ARG A 73 -9.29 -0.38 -7.54
CA ARG A 73 -8.48 0.85 -7.60
C ARG A 73 -8.02 1.31 -6.22
N GLU A 74 -8.87 1.19 -5.21
CA GLU A 74 -8.51 1.55 -3.83
C GLU A 74 -7.44 0.61 -3.27
N ILE A 75 -7.56 -0.70 -3.53
CA ILE A 75 -6.54 -1.69 -3.13
C ILE A 75 -5.21 -1.40 -3.85
N GLU A 76 -5.23 -1.20 -5.17
CA GLU A 76 -4.01 -0.85 -5.92
C GLU A 76 -3.36 0.45 -5.42
N ALA A 77 -4.16 1.44 -5.03
CA ALA A 77 -3.64 2.70 -4.48
C ALA A 77 -2.95 2.46 -3.13
N ARG A 78 -3.56 1.67 -2.24
CA ARG A 78 -2.97 1.30 -0.94
C ARG A 78 -1.70 0.47 -1.12
N GLU A 79 -1.69 -0.49 -2.03
CA GLU A 79 -0.49 -1.30 -2.31
C GLU A 79 0.68 -0.46 -2.83
N ARG A 80 0.40 0.56 -3.66
CA ARG A 80 1.44 1.49 -4.12
C ARG A 80 1.97 2.36 -2.99
N GLU A 81 1.13 2.75 -2.05
CA GLU A 81 1.53 3.50 -0.87
C GLU A 81 2.40 2.64 0.05
N THR A 82 1.95 1.44 0.41
CA THR A 82 2.74 0.48 1.20
C THR A 82 4.08 0.19 0.57
N ARG A 83 4.13 -0.06 -0.75
CA ARG A 83 5.41 -0.30 -1.44
C ARG A 83 6.34 0.90 -1.38
N ARG A 84 5.82 2.13 -1.41
CA ARG A 84 6.65 3.34 -1.27
C ARG A 84 7.20 3.47 0.14
N ASP A 85 6.39 3.18 1.14
CA ASP A 85 6.81 3.22 2.54
C ASP A 85 7.88 2.16 2.81
N ASP A 86 7.68 0.93 2.31
CA ASP A 86 8.66 -0.16 2.43
C ASP A 86 10.01 0.24 1.81
N LEU A 87 10.00 0.86 0.63
CA LEU A 87 11.23 1.34 -0.02
C LEU A 87 11.90 2.46 0.78
N ALA A 88 11.13 3.38 1.35
CA ALA A 88 11.66 4.46 2.18
C ALA A 88 12.29 3.91 3.48
N ASP A 89 11.67 2.90 4.08
CA ASP A 89 12.19 2.26 5.29
C ASP A 89 13.42 1.40 4.98
N GLU A 90 13.49 0.74 3.84
CA GLU A 90 14.71 0.08 3.37
C GLU A 90 15.87 1.07 3.16
N GLU A 91 15.60 2.24 2.57
CA GLU A 91 16.61 3.28 2.39
C GLU A 91 17.10 3.83 3.73
N ARG A 92 16.20 4.10 4.67
CA ARG A 92 16.55 4.52 6.04
C ARG A 92 17.40 3.47 6.73
N ALA A 93 17.00 2.19 6.67
CA ALA A 93 17.74 1.11 7.28
C ALA A 93 19.15 0.95 6.68
N LYS A 94 19.32 1.18 5.37
CA LYS A 94 20.66 1.19 4.74
C LYS A 94 21.50 2.37 5.24
N ALA A 95 20.93 3.57 5.31
CA ALA A 95 21.62 4.75 5.80
C ALA A 95 22.05 4.60 7.26
N ASP A 96 21.21 4.01 8.11
CA ASP A 96 21.53 3.76 9.52
C ASP A 96 22.67 2.75 9.66
N ARG A 97 22.63 1.64 8.89
CA ARG A 97 23.75 0.67 8.88
C ARG A 97 25.07 1.31 8.43
N GLU A 98 25.02 2.22 7.46
CA GLU A 98 26.21 2.94 7.00
C GLU A 98 26.74 3.89 8.07
N ARG A 99 25.85 4.62 8.75
CA ARG A 99 26.21 5.48 9.89
C ARG A 99 26.84 4.68 11.02
N ASP A 100 26.29 3.53 11.36
CA ASP A 100 26.81 2.67 12.42
C ASP A 100 28.21 2.15 12.08
N ARG A 101 28.44 1.73 10.83
CA ARG A 101 29.78 1.35 10.36
C ARG A 101 30.76 2.51 10.46
N ALA A 102 30.38 3.68 9.98
CA ALA A 102 31.22 4.87 10.06
C ALA A 102 31.51 5.27 11.50
N ALA A 103 30.53 5.15 12.41
CA ALA A 103 30.71 5.40 13.84
C ALA A 103 31.69 4.41 14.46
N GLN A 104 31.55 3.12 14.15
CA GLN A 104 32.44 2.07 14.64
C GLN A 104 33.89 2.26 14.14
N GLU A 105 34.06 2.64 12.87
CA GLU A 105 35.39 2.94 12.31
C GLU A 105 36.02 4.17 12.97
N ARG A 106 35.24 5.23 13.22
CA ARG A 106 35.69 6.42 13.94
C ARG A 106 36.11 6.08 15.37
N GLU A 107 35.36 5.22 16.05
CA GLU A 107 35.70 4.78 17.40
C GLU A 107 37.00 3.96 17.42
N ARG A 108 37.17 3.03 16.49
CA ARG A 108 38.43 2.27 16.32
C ARG A 108 39.61 3.18 16.00
N ALA A 109 39.42 4.17 15.11
CA ALA A 109 40.46 5.14 14.79
C ALA A 109 40.82 6.02 15.99
N ALA A 110 39.82 6.50 16.74
CA ALA A 110 40.03 7.27 17.96
C ALA A 110 40.73 6.44 19.05
N GLY A 111 40.38 5.17 19.20
CA GLY A 111 41.06 4.23 20.10
C GLY A 111 42.54 4.08 19.75
N ARG A 112 42.85 3.82 18.47
CA ARG A 112 44.24 3.74 17.98
C ARG A 112 45.00 5.05 18.19
N ALA A 113 44.40 6.18 17.88
CA ALA A 113 45.01 7.49 18.07
C ALA A 113 45.30 7.79 19.55
N ARG A 114 44.40 7.39 20.47
CA ARG A 114 44.62 7.52 21.93
C ARG A 114 45.81 6.68 22.40
N ILE A 115 45.92 5.44 21.93
CA ILE A 115 47.05 4.55 22.26
C ILE A 115 48.36 5.15 21.74
N GLN A 116 48.39 5.59 20.48
CA GLN A 116 49.57 6.22 19.88
C GLN A 116 50.00 7.50 20.61
N ASN A 117 49.05 8.39 20.92
CA ASN A 117 49.34 9.61 21.69
C ASN A 117 49.93 9.29 23.07
N ARG A 118 49.39 8.28 23.76
CA ARG A 118 49.87 7.89 25.08
C ARG A 118 51.28 7.31 25.02
N PHE A 119 51.57 6.48 24.03
CA PHE A 119 52.92 5.99 23.78
C PHE A 119 53.90 7.13 23.50
N PHE A 120 53.54 8.04 22.58
CA PHE A 120 54.39 9.17 22.21
C PHE A 120 54.72 10.05 23.43
N LEU A 121 53.72 10.41 24.24
CA LEU A 121 53.91 11.20 25.46
C LEU A 121 54.86 10.51 26.47
N LEU A 122 54.71 9.20 26.68
CA LEU A 122 55.58 8.44 27.58
C LEU A 122 57.02 8.38 27.05
N GLN A 123 57.20 8.18 25.74
CA GLN A 123 58.50 8.18 25.09
C GLN A 123 59.18 9.55 25.18
N THR A 124 58.47 10.65 24.89
CA THR A 124 59.00 12.01 25.01
C THR A 124 59.41 12.30 26.45
N ARG A 125 58.61 11.89 27.45
CA ARG A 125 58.99 12.04 28.87
C ARG A 125 60.27 11.28 29.20
N HIS A 126 60.41 10.05 28.72
CA HIS A 126 61.62 9.26 28.96
C HIS A 126 62.87 9.88 28.31
N GLN A 127 62.75 10.46 27.11
CA GLN A 127 63.85 11.13 26.42
C GLN A 127 64.26 12.46 27.08
N LEU A 128 63.29 13.23 27.61
CA LEU A 128 63.55 14.50 28.28
C LEU A 128 64.11 14.33 29.70
N ALA A 129 63.67 13.30 30.43
CA ALA A 129 64.09 13.02 31.79
C ALA A 129 64.13 11.49 32.03
N PRO A 130 65.25 10.82 31.69
CA PRO A 130 65.37 9.39 31.88
C PRO A 130 65.42 9.06 33.38
N SER A 131 64.33 8.47 33.89
CA SER A 131 64.19 8.04 35.28
C SER A 131 63.78 6.55 35.36
N PRO A 132 64.09 5.86 36.47
CA PRO A 132 63.63 4.48 36.68
C PRO A 132 62.10 4.37 36.61
N ASP A 133 61.37 5.37 37.11
CA ASP A 133 59.91 5.41 37.10
C ASP A 133 59.33 5.53 35.69
N THR A 134 59.91 6.39 34.84
CA THR A 134 59.47 6.52 33.44
C THR A 134 59.80 5.27 32.63
N ARG A 135 60.92 4.60 32.93
CA ARG A 135 61.28 3.31 32.32
C ARG A 135 60.30 2.20 32.74
N ALA A 136 59.94 2.12 34.02
CA ALA A 136 58.98 1.15 34.53
C ALA A 136 57.58 1.35 33.90
N ALA A 137 57.11 2.60 33.83
CA ALA A 137 55.83 2.93 33.20
C ALA A 137 55.78 2.63 31.69
N LEU A 138 56.91 2.75 30.99
CA LEU A 138 57.00 2.42 29.56
C LEU A 138 57.04 0.90 29.34
N ALA A 139 57.72 0.14 30.20
CA ALA A 139 57.71 -1.32 30.19
C ALA A 139 56.31 -1.89 30.50
N ASP A 140 55.62 -1.35 31.50
CA ASP A 140 54.24 -1.72 31.86
C ASP A 140 53.25 -1.44 30.73
N PHE A 141 53.40 -0.30 30.04
CA PHE A 141 52.57 0.03 28.89
C PHE A 141 52.85 -0.89 27.68
N LEU A 142 54.10 -1.33 27.49
CA LEU A 142 54.45 -2.29 26.44
C LEU A 142 53.89 -3.69 26.73
N SER A 143 53.92 -4.15 27.99
CA SER A 143 53.27 -5.41 28.37
C SER A 143 51.75 -5.35 28.20
N PHE A 144 51.12 -4.22 28.55
CA PHE A 144 49.70 -3.99 28.30
C PHE A 144 49.34 -4.10 26.82
N LEU A 145 50.17 -3.54 25.92
CA LEU A 145 49.93 -3.66 24.47
C LEU A 145 50.14 -5.07 23.93
N GLN A 146 51.02 -5.85 24.55
CA GLN A 146 51.26 -7.24 24.18
C GLN A 146 50.06 -8.12 24.58
N GLU A 147 49.47 -7.87 25.74
CA GLU A 147 48.28 -8.59 26.23
C GLU A 147 46.98 -8.17 25.52
N TYR A 148 46.89 -6.92 25.04
CA TYR A 148 45.74 -6.44 24.25
C TYR A 148 45.82 -6.78 22.75
N GLY A 149 46.95 -7.36 22.30
CA GLY A 149 47.23 -7.71 20.91
C GLY A 149 46.93 -9.16 20.53
N ASP A 150 46.78 -10.07 21.51
CA ASP A 150 46.27 -11.44 21.37
C ASP A 150 44.73 -11.49 21.53
#